data_AF-A0A3N0YSF4-F1
#
_entry.id   AF-A0A3N0YSF4-F1
#
_cell.length_a   1.000
_cell.length_b   1.000
_cell.length_c   1.000
_cell.angle_alpha   90.00
_cell.angle_beta   90.00
_cell.angle_gamma   90.00
#
_symmetry.space_group_name_H-M   'P 1'
#
loop_
_entity.id
_entity.type
_entity.pdbx_description
1 polymer ?
#
loop_
_entity_poly.entity_id
_entity_poly.type
_entity_poly.pdbx_seq_one_letter_code
_entity_poly.pdbx_strand_id
1 'polypeptide(L)' 'MRRVEENRHASSLQLSKEVESQTGVIISCDTIRRISQRNGMHGCRPRKKPLKKASLEFARAHADKDEDYWDYLI' A
#
# COMPACT_ATOMS: atom_id res chain seq x y z
N MET A 1 -1.01 -7.50 -12.70
CA MET A 1 -0.41 -6.20 -12.30
C MET A 1 -1.46 -5.36 -11.59
N ARG A 2 -1.24 -4.91 -10.34
CA ARG A 2 -2.14 -3.93 -9.71
C ARG A 2 -1.92 -2.57 -10.38
N ARG A 3 -2.97 -1.97 -10.94
CA ARG A 3 -2.93 -0.57 -11.37
C ARG A 3 -2.65 0.29 -10.13
N VAL A 4 -1.64 1.15 -10.19
CA VAL A 4 -1.35 2.11 -9.14
C VAL A 4 -2.15 3.36 -9.49
N GLU A 5 -3.24 3.60 -8.75
CA GLU A 5 -4.00 4.85 -8.83
C GLU A 5 -3.09 6.02 -8.44
N GLU A 6 -3.20 7.16 -9.15
CA GLU A 6 -2.41 8.38 -8.91
C GLU A 6 -2.46 8.85 -7.45
N ASN A 7 -3.60 8.67 -6.77
CA ASN A 7 -3.82 9.12 -5.39
C ASN A 7 -4.14 7.97 -4.42
N ARG A 8 -3.31 6.93 -4.40
CA ARG A 8 -3.47 5.73 -3.55
C ARG A 8 -3.67 6.01 -2.05
N HIS A 9 -3.26 7.19 -1.55
CA HIS A 9 -3.29 7.56 -0.14
C HIS A 9 -4.33 8.63 0.20
N ALA A 10 -5.21 9.01 -0.72
CA ALA A 10 -6.27 9.97 -0.43
C ALA A 10 -7.22 9.41 0.67
N SER A 11 -7.48 10.23 1.67
CA SER A 11 -8.45 9.91 2.72
C SER A 11 -9.89 10.00 2.21
N SER A 12 -10.83 9.32 2.86
CA SER A 12 -12.26 9.41 2.51
C SER A 12 -12.81 10.84 2.58
N LEU A 13 -12.25 11.68 3.47
CA LEU A 13 -12.62 13.09 3.57
C LEU A 13 -12.14 13.90 2.36
N GLN A 14 -10.93 13.66 1.89
CA GLN A 14 -10.40 14.32 0.70
C GLN A 14 -11.21 13.92 -0.54
N LEU A 15 -11.50 12.63 -0.69
CA LEU A 15 -12.31 12.11 -1.78
C LEU A 15 -13.75 12.65 -1.74
N SER A 16 -14.35 12.80 -0.55
CA SER A 16 -15.68 13.40 -0.38
C SER A 16 -15.70 14.85 -0.87
N LYS A 17 -14.71 15.67 -0.48
CA LYS A 17 -14.57 17.06 -0.93
C LYS A 17 -14.32 17.18 -2.43
N GLU A 18 -13.56 16.25 -3.00
CA GLU A 18 -13.28 16.25 -4.43
C GLU A 18 -14.49 15.84 -5.27
N VAL A 19 -15.28 14.87 -4.81
CA VAL A 19 -16.56 14.55 -5.47
C VAL A 19 -17.54 15.71 -5.35
N GLU A 20 -17.57 16.39 -4.21
CA GLU A 20 -18.37 17.59 -4.01
C GLU A 20 -17.93 18.72 -4.97
N SER A 21 -16.64 18.98 -5.13
CA SER A 21 -16.14 20.04 -6.02
C SER A 21 -16.38 19.73 -7.50
N GLN A 22 -16.32 18.47 -7.91
CA GLN A 22 -16.53 18.06 -9.30
C GLN A 22 -18.01 17.98 -9.68
N THR A 23 -18.86 17.53 -8.75
CA THR A 23 -20.25 17.16 -9.05
C THR A 23 -21.28 18.05 -8.38
N GLY A 24 -20.87 18.88 -7.40
CA GLY A 24 -21.77 19.67 -6.55
C GLY A 24 -22.57 18.85 -5.53
N VAL A 25 -22.31 17.54 -5.44
CA VAL A 25 -23.06 16.62 -4.58
C VAL A 25 -22.29 16.35 -3.30
N ILE A 26 -22.91 16.64 -2.17
CA ILE A 26 -22.35 16.37 -0.85
C ILE A 26 -22.53 14.87 -0.54
N ILE A 27 -21.41 14.15 -0.44
CA ILE A 27 -21.40 12.73 -0.13
C ILE A 27 -20.75 12.51 1.23
N SER A 28 -21.39 11.70 2.07
CA SER A 28 -20.82 11.31 3.37
C SER A 28 -19.52 10.52 3.20
N CYS A 29 -18.59 10.69 4.16
CA CYS A 29 -17.34 9.92 4.20
C CYS A 29 -17.59 8.41 4.28
N ASP A 30 -18.69 7.97 4.90
CA ASP A 30 -19.09 6.57 4.99
C ASP A 30 -19.48 5.98 3.64
N THR A 31 -20.17 6.75 2.81
CA THR A 31 -20.53 6.34 1.45
C THR A 31 -19.26 6.10 0.61
N ILE A 32 -18.28 7.01 0.69
CA ILE A 32 -16.98 6.87 0.03
C ILE A 32 -16.27 5.60 0.52
N ARG A 33 -16.23 5.36 1.84
CA ARG A 33 -15.59 4.17 2.42
C ARG A 33 -16.21 2.87 1.93
N ARG A 34 -17.55 2.78 1.89
CA ARG A 34 -18.27 1.59 1.42
C ARG A 34 -18.00 1.30 -0.05
N ILE A 35 -18.03 2.33 -0.90
CA ILE A 35 -17.73 2.20 -2.33
C ILE A 35 -16.27 1.78 -2.54
N SER A 36 -15.33 2.39 -1.82
CA SER A 36 -13.91 2.06 -1.87
C SER A 36 -13.65 0.58 -1.52
N GLN A 37 -14.25 0.08 -0.44
CA GLN A 37 -14.18 -1.33 -0.05
C GLN A 37 -14.79 -2.26 -1.10
N ARG A 38 -15.96 -1.92 -1.66
CA ARG A 38 -16.61 -2.69 -2.73
C ARG A 38 -15.75 -2.80 -3.98
N ASN A 39 -14.99 -1.75 -4.29
CA ASN A 39 -14.04 -1.70 -5.41
C ASN A 39 -12.68 -2.37 -5.09
N GLY A 40 -12.55 -3.01 -3.93
CA GLY A 40 -11.34 -3.73 -3.52
C GLY A 40 -10.26 -2.86 -2.87
N MET A 41 -10.50 -1.55 -2.69
CA MET A 41 -9.59 -0.64 -1.99
C MET A 41 -9.77 -0.75 -0.49
N HIS A 42 -9.03 -1.67 0.13
CA HIS A 42 -9.03 -1.85 1.58
C HIS A 42 -7.93 -1.02 2.22
N GLY A 43 -8.23 -0.47 3.40
CA GLY A 43 -7.22 0.18 4.23
C GLY A 43 -6.13 -0.82 4.60
N CYS A 44 -4.90 -0.58 4.16
CA CYS A 44 -3.75 -1.39 4.56
C CYS A 44 -3.13 -0.80 5.83
N ARG A 45 -2.88 -1.64 6.83
CA ARG A 45 -2.04 -1.25 7.97
C ARG A 45 -0.57 -1.26 7.53
N PRO A 46 0.22 -0.22 7.82
CA PRO A 46 1.66 -0.26 7.60
C PRO A 46 2.27 -1.48 8.30
N ARG A 47 3.24 -2.14 7.65
CA ARG A 47 3.99 -3.23 8.28
C ARG A 47 4.71 -2.69 9.51
N LYS A 48 4.53 -3.35 10.67
CA LYS A 48 5.18 -2.95 11.94
C LYS A 48 6.71 -3.04 11.88
N LYS A 49 7.26 -3.94 11.07
CA LYS A 49 8.70 -4.02 10.81
C LYS A 49 9.01 -3.22 9.54
N PRO A 50 9.79 -2.13 9.62
CA PRO A 50 10.37 -1.56 8.41
C PRO A 50 11.31 -2.60 7.80
N LEU A 51 11.32 -2.70 6.46
CA LEU A 51 12.40 -3.41 5.78
C LEU A 51 13.70 -2.69 6.16
N LYS A 52 14.55 -3.31 6.97
CA LYS A 52 15.82 -2.72 7.40
C LYS A 52 16.73 -2.63 6.17
N LYS A 53 17.27 -1.45 5.85
CA LYS A 53 18.24 -1.27 4.75
C LYS A 53 19.43 -2.23 4.84
N ALA A 54 19.85 -2.57 6.07
CA ALA A 54 20.88 -3.58 6.33
C ALA A 54 20.54 -4.96 5.75
N SER A 55 19.25 -5.34 5.69
CA SER A 55 18.82 -6.60 5.08
C SER A 55 18.97 -6.58 3.55
N LEU A 56 18.88 -5.40 2.92
CA LEU A 56 19.06 -5.25 1.48
C LEU A 56 20.53 -5.32 1.11
N GLU A 57 21.41 -4.67 1.88
CA GLU A 57 22.86 -4.73 1.68
C GLU A 57 23.39 -6.15 1.89
N PHE A 58 22.93 -6.83 2.95
CA PHE A 58 23.25 -8.24 3.19
C PHE A 58 22.77 -9.16 2.06
N ALA A 59 21.52 -8.98 1.61
CA ALA A 59 20.99 -9.76 0.49
C ALA A 59 21.76 -9.49 -0.83
N ARG A 60 22.17 -8.24 -1.09
CA ARG A 60 23.00 -7.89 -2.25
C ARG A 60 24.40 -8.49 -2.16
N ALA A 61 25.03 -8.43 -1.00
CA ALA A 61 26.37 -8.97 -0.76
C ALA A 61 26.42 -10.51 -0.85
N HIS A 62 25.27 -11.17 -0.71
CA HIS A 62 25.15 -12.63 -0.75
C HIS A 62 24.23 -13.11 -1.87
N ALA A 63 23.95 -12.25 -2.87
CA ALA A 63 23.08 -12.60 -4.00
C ALA A 63 23.64 -13.76 -4.84
N ASP A 64 24.97 -13.92 -4.87
CA ASP A 64 25.67 -14.95 -5.63
C ASP A 64 25.87 -16.26 -4.85
N LYS A 65 25.34 -16.34 -3.62
CA LYS A 65 25.47 -17.53 -2.78
C LYS A 65 24.43 -18.60 -3.16
N ASP A 66 24.86 -19.84 -3.15
CA ASP A 66 24.06 -21.02 -3.47
C ASP A 66 23.17 -21.47 -2.31
N GLU A 67 22.26 -22.40 -2.59
CA GLU A 67 21.28 -22.91 -1.62
C GLU A 67 21.96 -23.55 -0.40
N ASP A 68 23.07 -24.28 -0.62
CA ASP A 68 23.87 -24.89 0.44
C ASP A 68 24.44 -23.87 1.44
N TYR A 69 24.85 -22.69 0.97
CA TYR A 69 25.28 -21.60 1.84
C TYR A 69 24.16 -21.07 2.73
N TRP A 70 22.93 -21.01 2.20
CA TRP A 70 21.77 -20.54 2.94
C TRP A 70 21.26 -21.57 3.95
N ASP A 71 21.32 -22.87 3.61
CA ASP A 71 20.95 -23.97 4.50
C ASP A 71 21.87 -24.07 5.73
N TYR A 72 23.13 -23.66 5.62
CA TYR A 72 24.04 -23.56 6.78
C TYR A 72 23.71 -22.42 7.74
N LEU A 73 23.03 -21.36 7.26
CA LEU A 73 22.77 -20.12 8.01
C LEU A 73 21.42 -20.12 8.75
N ILE A 74 20.52 -21.06 8.42
CA ILE A 74 19.17 -21.23 8.99
C ILE A 74 19.20 -22.18 10.18
#